data_AF-A0A380GUB9-F1
#
_entry.id   AF-A0A380GUB9-F1
#
_cell.length_a   1.000
_cell.length_b   1.000
_cell.length_c   1.000
_cell.angle_alpha   90.00
_cell.angle_beta   90.00
_cell.angle_gamma   90.00
#
_symmetry.space_group_name_H-M   'P 1'
#
loop_
_entity.id
_entity.type
_entity.pdbx_description
1 polymer ?
#
loop_
_entity_poly.entity_id
_entity_poly.type
_entity_poly.pdbx_seq_one_letter_code
_entity_poly.pdbx_strand_id
1 'polypeptide(L)'
;MEASEIDIYQHFRTEEQPIIDTLLDKVRIASEQYAPVLTNFLDPRGQYILEVIVGSFPDMTVHFNGGIQAERCRAVIAPEYYVPDEADFELSLIEIDYPEMFVTLEHRHILGTLMSLGIEREQVGDIIVGERTQFILTNQLESYIMMELTKIKGATVKLNVVPLQDMVQSKAYWQTTDATVSALRLDVVLKEMVRKSRGIAKELIQRKRVKVNHTVIEAVDYQLEQGDLLSIQGFGRARITAIGDRTKKDKLRITYQTLFK
;
A
#
# COMPACT_ATOMS: atom_id res chain seq x y z
N MET A 1 8.90 0.96 -29.82
CA MET A 1 7.80 0.94 -28.85
C MET A 1 7.40 -0.48 -28.47
N GLU A 2 7.04 -1.38 -29.39
CA GLU A 2 6.61 -2.75 -28.99
C GLU A 2 7.68 -3.56 -28.23
N ALA A 3 8.97 -3.43 -28.57
CA ALA A 3 10.04 -4.18 -27.90
C ALA A 3 10.31 -3.72 -26.45
N SER A 4 10.10 -2.44 -26.13
CA SER A 4 10.29 -1.92 -24.76
C SER A 4 9.09 -2.26 -23.87
N GLU A 5 7.88 -2.30 -24.42
CA GLU A 5 6.69 -2.72 -23.66
C GLU A 5 6.75 -4.19 -23.27
N ILE A 6 7.18 -5.08 -24.19
CA ILE A 6 7.37 -6.51 -23.91
C ILE A 6 8.37 -6.72 -22.76
N ASP A 7 9.38 -5.86 -22.64
CA ASP A 7 10.40 -5.95 -21.58
C ASP A 7 9.82 -5.57 -20.20
N ILE A 8 8.96 -4.55 -20.14
CA ILE A 8 8.27 -4.14 -18.89
C ILE A 8 7.47 -5.31 -18.31
N TYR A 9 6.67 -6.02 -19.12
CA TYR A 9 5.87 -7.14 -18.61
C TYR A 9 6.71 -8.32 -18.12
N GLN A 10 7.92 -8.51 -18.64
CA GLN A 10 8.83 -9.57 -18.18
C GLN A 10 9.48 -9.25 -16.83
N HIS A 11 9.54 -7.98 -16.44
CA HIS A 11 10.11 -7.54 -15.17
C HIS A 11 9.19 -7.79 -13.96
N PHE A 12 7.90 -8.06 -14.21
CA PHE A 12 6.87 -8.16 -13.17
C PHE A 12 6.12 -9.49 -13.19
N ARG A 13 5.47 -9.81 -12.06
CA ARG A 13 4.69 -11.05 -11.96
C ARG A 13 3.38 -10.89 -12.73
N THR A 14 2.83 -12.01 -13.22
CA THR A 14 1.58 -12.00 -14.03
C THR A 14 0.41 -11.38 -13.26
N GLU A 15 0.35 -11.53 -11.94
CA GLU A 15 -0.71 -10.93 -11.13
C GLU A 15 -0.64 -9.40 -11.05
N GLU A 16 0.48 -8.80 -11.46
CA GLU A 16 0.71 -7.35 -11.51
C GLU A 16 0.32 -6.73 -12.86
N GLN A 17 -0.06 -7.54 -13.86
CA GLN A 17 -0.45 -7.03 -15.18
C GLN A 17 -1.56 -5.95 -15.15
N PRO A 18 -2.64 -6.09 -14.36
CA PRO A 18 -3.70 -5.08 -14.37
C PRO A 18 -3.26 -3.68 -13.93
N ILE A 19 -2.32 -3.61 -12.96
CA ILE A 19 -1.78 -2.32 -12.52
C ILE A 19 -0.77 -1.77 -13.54
N ILE A 20 0.01 -2.63 -14.19
CA ILE A 20 0.92 -2.24 -15.27
C ILE A 20 0.14 -1.59 -16.42
N ASP A 21 -0.95 -2.22 -16.87
CA ASP A 21 -1.79 -1.70 -17.95
C ASP A 21 -2.33 -0.30 -17.60
N THR A 22 -2.89 -0.16 -16.39
CA THR A 22 -3.44 1.11 -15.89
C THR A 22 -2.39 2.22 -15.83
N LEU A 23 -1.19 1.91 -15.35
CA LEU A 23 -0.10 2.88 -15.21
C LEU A 23 0.51 3.23 -16.57
N LEU A 24 0.69 2.26 -17.46
CA LEU A 24 1.20 2.46 -18.81
C LEU A 24 0.28 3.39 -19.60
N ASP A 25 -1.04 3.23 -19.49
CA ASP A 25 -2.00 4.12 -20.12
C ASP A 25 -1.87 5.56 -19.62
N LYS A 26 -1.64 5.77 -18.32
CA LYS A 26 -1.38 7.12 -17.78
C LYS A 26 -0.10 7.74 -18.34
N VAL A 27 0.97 6.95 -18.46
CA VAL A 27 2.24 7.42 -19.03
C VAL A 27 2.08 7.75 -20.51
N ARG A 28 1.35 6.93 -21.27
CA ARG A 28 1.00 7.23 -22.68
C ARG A 28 0.24 8.54 -22.81
N ILE A 29 -0.80 8.75 -21.98
CA ILE A 29 -1.56 10.01 -21.98
C ILE A 29 -0.63 11.21 -21.73
N ALA A 30 0.24 11.13 -20.71
CA ALA A 30 1.19 12.20 -20.40
C ALA A 30 2.16 12.46 -21.57
N SER A 31 2.66 11.39 -22.21
CA SER A 31 3.59 11.47 -23.33
C SER A 31 2.94 12.01 -24.60
N GLU A 32 1.72 11.58 -24.94
CA GLU A 32 1.01 11.99 -26.15
C GLU A 32 0.50 13.43 -26.06
N GLN A 33 -0.03 13.81 -24.90
CA GLN A 33 -0.49 15.19 -24.64
C GLN A 33 0.67 16.12 -24.30
N TYR A 34 1.83 15.56 -23.99
CA TYR A 34 3.01 16.28 -23.52
C TYR A 34 2.66 17.22 -22.36
N ALA A 35 1.92 16.69 -21.38
CA ALA A 35 1.34 17.44 -20.27
C ALA A 35 1.31 16.58 -18.99
N PRO A 36 1.35 17.19 -17.79
CA PRO A 36 1.37 16.44 -16.53
C PRO A 36 0.06 15.66 -16.30
N VAL A 37 0.19 14.43 -15.81
CA VAL A 37 -0.90 13.53 -15.43
C VAL A 37 -0.72 13.08 -13.98
N LEU A 38 -1.74 13.31 -13.17
CA LEU A 38 -1.79 12.89 -11.78
C LEU A 38 -2.43 11.49 -11.63
N THR A 39 -1.83 10.65 -10.78
CA THR A 39 -2.38 9.34 -10.43
C THR A 39 -3.29 9.42 -9.19
N ASN A 40 -4.07 8.37 -8.96
CA ASN A 40 -4.60 8.09 -7.62
C ASN A 40 -3.46 7.66 -6.67
N PHE A 41 -3.75 7.37 -5.40
CA PHE A 41 -2.73 6.86 -4.49
C PHE A 41 -2.25 5.47 -4.90
N LEU A 42 -0.95 5.38 -5.13
CA LEU A 42 -0.21 4.15 -5.36
C LEU A 42 0.42 3.68 -4.05
N ASP A 43 0.36 2.38 -3.79
CA ASP A 43 1.24 1.78 -2.78
C ASP A 43 2.69 1.69 -3.27
N PRO A 44 3.66 1.35 -2.39
CA PRO A 44 5.07 1.31 -2.78
C PRO A 44 5.37 0.40 -3.97
N ARG A 45 4.59 -0.68 -4.18
CA ARG A 45 4.81 -1.56 -5.33
C ARG A 45 4.32 -0.91 -6.61
N GLY A 46 3.14 -0.27 -6.58
CA GLY A 46 2.65 0.54 -7.70
C GLY A 46 3.58 1.70 -8.06
N GLN A 47 4.20 2.34 -7.05
CA GLN A 47 5.20 3.40 -7.27
C GLN A 47 6.42 2.86 -8.02
N TYR A 48 6.99 1.73 -7.56
CA TYR A 48 8.11 1.08 -8.24
C TYR A 48 7.77 0.65 -9.68
N ILE A 49 6.58 0.08 -9.88
CA ILE A 49 6.11 -0.28 -11.23
C ILE A 49 6.06 0.98 -12.11
N LEU A 50 5.50 2.08 -11.61
CA LEU A 50 5.42 3.33 -12.36
C LEU A 50 6.80 3.90 -12.69
N GLU A 51 7.76 3.85 -11.76
CA GLU A 51 9.15 4.27 -12.00
C GLU A 51 9.79 3.49 -13.15
N VAL A 52 9.63 2.16 -13.16
CA VAL A 52 10.16 1.29 -14.23
C VAL A 52 9.49 1.60 -15.57
N ILE A 53 8.16 1.79 -15.58
CA ILE A 53 7.43 2.15 -16.80
C ILE A 53 7.95 3.49 -17.33
N VAL A 54 7.98 4.54 -16.50
CA VAL A 54 8.41 5.89 -16.91
C VAL A 54 9.88 5.89 -17.36
N GLY A 55 10.75 5.08 -16.76
CA GLY A 55 12.13 4.90 -17.21
C GLY A 55 12.28 4.38 -18.65
N SER A 56 11.20 3.84 -19.24
CA SER A 56 11.16 3.44 -20.65
C SER A 56 10.71 4.57 -21.61
N PHE A 57 10.32 5.74 -21.08
CA PHE A 57 9.89 6.93 -21.82
C PHE A 57 10.91 8.05 -21.61
N PRO A 58 11.82 8.30 -22.57
CA PRO A 58 13.01 9.12 -22.34
C PRO A 58 12.74 10.58 -21.98
N ASP A 59 11.61 11.15 -22.42
CA ASP A 59 11.27 12.56 -22.19
C ASP A 59 10.31 12.76 -20.99
N MET A 60 9.98 11.68 -20.26
CA MET A 60 9.04 11.69 -19.15
C MET A 60 9.75 11.50 -17.81
N THR A 61 9.28 12.21 -16.79
CA THR A 61 9.70 12.06 -15.41
C THR A 61 8.49 11.68 -14.55
N VAL A 62 8.77 11.15 -13.35
CA VAL A 62 7.76 10.88 -12.34
C VAL A 62 8.21 11.43 -11.00
N HIS A 63 7.28 12.08 -10.31
CA HIS A 63 7.48 12.62 -8.97
C HIS A 63 6.38 12.08 -8.07
N PHE A 64 6.72 11.74 -6.82
CA PHE A 64 5.79 11.17 -5.85
C PHE A 64 5.61 12.09 -4.65
N ASN A 65 4.36 12.23 -4.20
CA ASN A 65 4.06 12.85 -2.92
C ASN A 65 2.85 12.16 -2.28
N GLY A 66 2.99 11.84 -1.01
CA GLY A 66 1.92 11.34 -0.17
C GLY A 66 1.90 11.99 1.20
N GLY A 67 2.68 13.07 1.40
CA GLY A 67 3.05 13.61 2.70
C GLY A 67 4.39 13.10 3.22
N ILE A 68 4.75 13.53 4.43
CA ILE A 68 6.05 13.24 5.05
C ILE A 68 6.22 11.72 5.25
N GLN A 69 7.24 11.13 4.59
CA GLN A 69 7.58 9.70 4.65
C GLN A 69 6.40 8.74 4.42
N ALA A 70 5.44 9.16 3.59
CA ALA A 70 4.27 8.35 3.30
C ALA A 70 4.62 7.06 2.55
N GLU A 71 3.94 5.96 2.89
CA GLU A 71 4.00 4.73 2.10
C GLU A 71 3.17 4.86 0.83
N ARG A 72 2.00 5.51 0.91
CA ARG A 72 1.12 5.72 -0.23
C ARG A 72 1.26 7.12 -0.79
N CYS A 73 1.67 7.21 -2.03
CA CYS A 73 1.90 8.46 -2.74
C CYS A 73 1.02 8.55 -3.97
N ARG A 74 0.61 9.76 -4.33
CA ARG A 74 0.19 10.08 -5.69
C ARG A 74 1.42 10.42 -6.50
N ALA A 75 1.34 10.18 -7.80
CA ALA A 75 2.43 10.45 -8.72
C ALA A 75 2.00 11.46 -9.77
N VAL A 76 2.87 12.43 -10.05
CA VAL A 76 2.76 13.29 -11.23
C VAL A 76 3.73 12.75 -12.26
N ILE A 77 3.18 12.26 -13.38
CA ILE A 77 3.93 11.88 -14.57
C ILE A 77 3.95 13.10 -15.48
N ALA A 78 5.12 13.60 -15.86
CA ALA A 78 5.19 14.84 -16.62
C ALA A 78 6.40 14.87 -17.57
N PRO A 79 6.38 15.73 -18.59
CA PRO A 79 7.58 16.00 -19.38
C PRO A 79 8.68 16.68 -18.56
N GLU A 80 9.95 16.55 -18.97
CA GLU A 80 11.11 17.10 -18.24
C GLU A 80 11.05 18.60 -17.93
N TYR A 81 10.30 19.39 -18.72
CA TYR A 81 10.17 20.83 -18.48
C TYR A 81 9.32 21.17 -17.25
N TYR A 82 8.53 20.21 -16.76
CA TYR A 82 7.57 20.41 -15.68
C TYR A 82 8.09 19.77 -14.39
N VAL A 83 8.32 20.60 -13.38
CA VAL A 83 8.67 20.13 -12.03
C VAL A 83 7.47 20.45 -11.13
N PRO A 84 6.76 19.44 -10.61
CA PRO A 84 5.57 19.66 -9.80
C PRO A 84 5.91 20.30 -8.46
N ASP A 85 5.02 21.16 -7.98
CA ASP A 85 5.02 21.66 -6.61
C ASP A 85 4.11 20.80 -5.70
N GLU A 86 3.99 21.17 -4.42
CA GLU A 86 3.17 20.41 -3.47
C GLU A 86 1.67 20.40 -3.82
N ALA A 87 1.16 21.47 -4.44
CA ALA A 87 -0.27 21.61 -4.75
C ALA A 87 -0.68 20.71 -5.92
N ASP A 88 0.24 20.41 -6.84
CA ASP A 88 0.01 19.53 -8.00
C ASP A 88 -0.39 18.10 -7.62
N PHE A 89 -0.08 17.66 -6.40
CA PHE A 89 -0.46 16.34 -5.91
C PHE A 89 -1.88 16.30 -5.34
N GLU A 90 -2.52 17.45 -5.15
CA GLU A 90 -3.89 17.59 -4.68
C GLU A 90 -4.17 16.70 -3.44
N LEU A 91 -3.39 16.89 -2.38
CA LEU A 91 -3.50 16.11 -1.14
C LEU A 91 -4.15 16.96 -0.04
N SER A 92 -5.06 16.35 0.73
CA SER A 92 -5.61 16.95 1.94
C SER A 92 -5.27 16.07 3.15
N LEU A 93 -4.65 16.68 4.16
CA LEU A 93 -4.38 16.03 5.44
C LEU A 93 -5.48 16.39 6.44
N ILE A 94 -6.16 15.37 6.94
CA ILE A 94 -7.26 15.51 7.88
C ILE A 94 -6.84 14.98 9.24
N GLU A 95 -6.95 15.83 10.24
CA GLU A 95 -6.85 15.46 11.64
C GLU A 95 -8.22 15.11 12.21
N ILE A 96 -8.28 14.04 13.00
CA ILE A 96 -9.48 13.54 13.67
C ILE A 96 -9.36 13.79 15.18
N ASP A 97 -10.21 14.67 15.69
CA ASP A 97 -10.42 14.85 17.12
C ASP A 97 -11.59 13.98 17.59
N TYR A 98 -11.38 13.23 18.68
CA TYR A 98 -12.40 12.36 19.26
C TYR A 98 -12.13 12.16 20.76
N PRO A 99 -13.10 11.67 21.55
CA PRO A 99 -12.91 11.50 22.98
C PRO A 99 -12.01 10.28 23.31
N GLU A 100 -10.69 10.44 23.11
CA GLU A 100 -9.68 9.37 23.20
C GLU A 100 -9.64 8.65 24.57
N MET A 101 -10.05 9.33 25.65
CA MET A 101 -10.17 8.74 26.99
C MET A 101 -11.19 7.59 27.05
N PHE A 102 -12.19 7.59 26.17
CA PHE A 102 -13.30 6.64 26.19
C PHE A 102 -13.34 5.73 24.96
N VAL A 103 -12.64 6.12 23.89
CA VAL A 103 -12.70 5.44 22.61
C VAL A 103 -11.28 5.28 22.11
N THR A 104 -10.93 4.05 21.71
CA THR A 104 -9.69 3.79 20.98
C THR A 104 -10.04 3.53 19.52
N LEU A 105 -9.55 4.41 18.65
CA LEU A 105 -9.57 4.19 17.21
C LEU A 105 -8.36 3.37 16.79
N GLU A 106 -8.53 2.68 15.68
CA GLU A 106 -7.46 1.93 15.03
C GLU A 106 -7.58 2.21 13.54
N HIS A 107 -6.51 2.00 12.79
CA HIS A 107 -6.51 2.15 11.34
C HIS A 107 -7.72 1.48 10.65
N ARG A 108 -8.15 0.29 11.10
CA ARG A 108 -9.29 -0.43 10.49
C ARG A 108 -10.62 0.28 10.69
N HIS A 109 -10.79 1.02 11.79
CA HIS A 109 -12.02 1.75 12.09
C HIS A 109 -12.14 2.94 11.14
N ILE A 110 -11.07 3.71 10.99
CA ILE A 110 -11.03 4.87 10.08
C ILE A 110 -11.21 4.41 8.64
N LEU A 111 -10.39 3.46 8.18
CA LEU A 111 -10.49 2.95 6.81
C LEU A 111 -11.89 2.36 6.54
N GLY A 112 -12.42 1.55 7.45
CA GLY A 112 -13.76 0.96 7.29
C GLY A 112 -14.86 2.01 7.17
N THR A 113 -14.80 3.08 7.96
CA THR A 113 -15.76 4.17 7.87
C THR A 113 -15.63 4.94 6.54
N LEU A 114 -14.41 5.26 6.09
CA LEU A 114 -14.19 5.90 4.79
C LEU A 114 -14.79 5.06 3.64
N MET A 115 -14.53 3.75 3.64
CA MET A 115 -15.10 2.86 2.60
C MET A 115 -16.63 2.79 2.68
N SER A 116 -17.22 2.84 3.89
CA SER A 116 -18.68 2.83 4.07
C SER A 116 -19.36 4.11 3.56
N LEU A 117 -18.60 5.21 3.43
CA LEU A 117 -19.03 6.46 2.81
C LEU A 117 -18.87 6.43 1.28
N GLY A 118 -18.53 5.28 0.69
CA GLY A 118 -18.36 5.13 -0.76
C GLY A 118 -17.03 5.66 -1.28
N ILE A 119 -16.09 6.03 -0.40
CA ILE A 119 -14.75 6.46 -0.83
C ILE A 119 -13.94 5.24 -1.21
N GLU A 120 -13.32 5.30 -2.39
CA GLU A 120 -12.48 4.21 -2.87
C GLU A 120 -11.11 4.21 -2.21
N ARG A 121 -10.50 3.03 -2.05
CA ARG A 121 -9.19 2.89 -1.38
C ARG A 121 -8.10 3.70 -2.06
N GLU A 122 -8.17 3.85 -3.38
CA GLU A 122 -7.21 4.60 -4.17
C GLU A 122 -7.29 6.12 -3.97
N GLN A 123 -8.37 6.63 -3.38
CA GLN A 123 -8.52 8.04 -3.03
C GLN A 123 -7.97 8.37 -1.63
N VAL A 124 -7.50 7.36 -0.89
CA VAL A 124 -7.00 7.50 0.48
C VAL A 124 -5.51 7.21 0.51
N GLY A 125 -4.74 8.08 1.14
CA GLY A 125 -3.32 7.90 1.42
C GLY A 125 -3.09 7.04 2.65
N ASP A 126 -2.13 7.47 3.46
CA ASP A 126 -1.81 6.85 4.73
C ASP A 126 -2.81 7.27 5.82
N ILE A 127 -3.03 6.35 6.77
CA ILE A 127 -3.84 6.56 7.96
C ILE A 127 -2.94 6.36 9.17
N ILE A 128 -2.72 7.43 9.92
CA ILE A 128 -1.88 7.43 11.11
C ILE A 128 -2.79 7.39 12.35
N VAL A 129 -2.52 6.43 13.23
CA VAL A 129 -3.17 6.36 14.55
C VAL A 129 -2.06 6.25 15.59
N GLY A 130 -1.95 7.27 16.43
CA GLY A 130 -0.91 7.39 17.45
C GLY A 130 -1.26 8.52 18.42
N GLU A 131 -0.27 9.37 18.73
CA GLU A 131 -0.47 10.57 19.56
C GLU A 131 -1.43 11.57 18.90
N ARG A 132 -1.46 11.60 17.57
CA ARG A 132 -2.47 12.28 16.76
C ARG A 132 -3.05 11.26 15.79
N THR A 133 -4.33 11.43 15.45
CA THR A 133 -5.02 10.58 14.49
C THR A 133 -5.27 11.37 13.22
N GLN A 134 -4.65 10.95 12.13
CA GLN A 134 -4.67 11.66 10.86
C GLN A 134 -4.88 10.71 9.70
N PHE A 135 -5.41 11.21 8.59
CA PHE A 135 -5.39 10.50 7.32
C PHE A 135 -5.30 11.48 6.16
N ILE A 136 -4.83 10.97 5.02
CA ILE A 136 -4.70 11.74 3.79
C ILE A 136 -5.72 11.25 2.79
N LEU A 137 -6.30 12.17 2.04
CA LEU A 137 -7.17 11.88 0.91
C LEU A 137 -6.85 12.81 -0.26
N THR A 138 -7.41 12.51 -1.42
CA THR A 138 -7.42 13.43 -2.55
C THR A 138 -8.24 14.67 -2.21
N ASN A 139 -7.74 15.85 -2.57
CA ASN A 139 -8.36 17.13 -2.26
C ASN A 139 -9.82 17.24 -2.74
N GLN A 140 -10.15 16.58 -3.85
CA GLN A 140 -11.50 16.50 -4.41
C GLN A 140 -12.56 15.96 -3.42
N LEU A 141 -12.16 15.14 -2.46
CA LEU A 141 -13.05 14.54 -1.47
C LEU A 141 -13.08 15.29 -0.12
N GLU A 142 -12.29 16.36 0.03
CA GLU A 142 -12.14 17.08 1.30
C GLU A 142 -13.48 17.60 1.81
N SER A 143 -14.18 18.41 1.02
CA SER A 143 -15.45 19.02 1.44
C SER A 143 -16.53 17.97 1.76
N TYR A 144 -16.56 16.88 0.98
CA TYR A 144 -17.48 15.76 1.22
C TYR A 144 -17.19 15.08 2.57
N ILE A 145 -15.92 14.77 2.85
CA ILE A 145 -15.52 14.13 4.10
C ILE A 145 -15.78 15.02 5.31
N MET A 146 -15.47 16.31 5.21
CA MET A 146 -15.70 17.27 6.28
C MET A 146 -17.19 17.37 6.68
N MET A 147 -18.10 17.10 5.74
CA MET A 147 -19.55 17.11 5.97
C MET A 147 -20.08 15.75 6.48
N GLU A 148 -19.66 14.65 5.87
CA GLU A 148 -20.28 13.34 6.11
C GLU A 148 -19.63 12.53 7.24
N LEU A 149 -18.32 12.66 7.44
CA LEU A 149 -17.58 11.87 8.43
C LEU A 149 -17.72 12.50 9.83
N THR A 150 -18.89 12.27 10.44
CA THR A 150 -19.23 12.79 11.77
C THR A 150 -19.06 11.78 12.89
N LYS A 151 -18.96 10.49 12.56
CA LYS A 151 -18.82 9.41 13.55
C LYS A 151 -17.88 8.31 13.07
N ILE A 152 -17.05 7.80 13.98
CA ILE A 152 -16.21 6.61 13.77
C ILE A 152 -16.39 5.69 14.97
N LYS A 153 -16.73 4.41 14.72
CA LYS A 153 -16.96 3.41 15.79
C LYS A 153 -18.00 3.89 16.85
N GLY A 154 -19.01 4.64 16.41
CA GLY A 154 -20.06 5.20 17.26
C GLY A 154 -19.68 6.46 18.04
N ALA A 155 -18.40 6.84 18.06
CA ALA A 155 -17.93 8.08 18.66
C ALA A 155 -18.13 9.25 17.70
N THR A 156 -18.64 10.37 18.19
CA THR A 156 -18.62 11.62 17.43
C THR A 156 -17.18 12.06 17.22
N VAL A 157 -16.84 12.41 15.99
CA VAL A 157 -15.53 12.94 15.63
C VAL A 157 -15.67 14.36 15.09
N LYS A 158 -14.64 15.16 15.29
CA LYS A 158 -14.48 16.46 14.62
C LYS A 158 -13.26 16.35 13.70
N LEU A 159 -13.40 16.87 12.49
CA LEU A 159 -12.34 16.87 11.51
C LEU A 159 -11.76 18.27 11.38
N ASN A 160 -10.45 18.35 11.18
CA ASN A 160 -9.77 19.60 10.84
C ASN A 160 -8.83 19.33 9.67
N VAL A 161 -8.89 20.17 8.64
CA VAL A 161 -7.88 20.18 7.59
C VAL A 161 -6.65 20.88 8.16
N VAL A 162 -5.49 20.23 8.09
CA VAL A 162 -4.23 20.76 8.62
C VAL A 162 -3.16 20.77 7.51
N PRO A 163 -2.16 21.66 7.59
CA PRO A 163 -1.05 21.68 6.62
C PRO A 163 -0.33 20.33 6.54
N LEU A 164 0.07 19.91 5.33
CA LEU A 164 0.80 18.64 5.12
C LEU A 164 2.08 18.53 5.95
N GLN A 165 2.76 19.65 6.19
CA GLN A 165 3.94 19.73 7.05
C GLN A 165 3.66 19.33 8.52
N ASP A 166 2.40 19.36 8.97
CA ASP A 166 1.99 18.96 10.31
C ASP A 166 1.66 17.46 10.41
N MET A 167 1.90 16.70 9.33
CA MET A 167 1.72 15.25 9.29
C MET A 167 2.60 14.56 10.33
N VAL A 168 1.96 13.79 11.23
CA VAL A 168 2.68 12.98 12.20
C VAL A 168 3.13 11.65 11.60
N GLN A 169 4.27 11.16 12.09
CA GLN A 169 4.83 9.88 11.66
C GLN A 169 4.26 8.70 12.45
N SER A 170 3.98 7.61 11.73
CA SER A 170 3.61 6.35 12.36
C SER A 170 4.86 5.68 12.95
N LYS A 171 4.85 5.41 14.26
CA LYS A 171 5.88 4.59 14.90
C LYS A 171 5.55 3.10 14.65
N ALA A 172 5.91 2.59 13.47
CA ALA A 172 5.73 1.18 13.14
C ALA A 172 6.83 0.31 13.80
N TYR A 173 6.45 -0.46 14.83
CA TYR A 173 7.37 -1.40 15.49
C TYR A 173 7.33 -2.78 14.82
N TRP A 174 8.20 -2.98 13.84
CA TRP A 174 8.37 -4.29 13.21
C TRP A 174 9.10 -5.26 14.15
N GLN A 175 8.48 -6.40 14.43
CA GLN A 175 9.11 -7.48 15.20
C GLN A 175 9.81 -8.45 14.25
N THR A 176 11.12 -8.62 14.40
CA THR A 176 11.91 -9.56 13.59
C THR A 176 11.87 -10.95 14.22
N THR A 177 11.63 -11.98 13.42
CA THR A 177 11.58 -13.39 13.83
C THR A 177 12.32 -14.26 12.82
N ASP A 178 13.15 -15.17 13.32
CA ASP A 178 13.77 -16.24 12.54
C ASP A 178 12.94 -17.53 12.65
N ALA A 179 12.76 -18.22 11.52
CA ALA A 179 12.01 -19.47 11.46
C ALA A 179 12.59 -20.45 10.43
N THR A 180 12.05 -21.67 10.42
CA THR A 180 12.36 -22.66 9.39
C THR A 180 11.09 -23.22 8.76
N VAL A 181 11.02 -23.14 7.43
CA VAL A 181 9.86 -23.59 6.64
C VAL A 181 10.26 -24.71 5.70
N SER A 182 9.32 -25.59 5.34
CA SER A 182 9.59 -26.69 4.41
C SER A 182 9.70 -26.23 2.95
N ALA A 183 9.09 -25.09 2.62
CA ALA A 183 9.09 -24.48 1.30
C ALA A 183 8.65 -23.01 1.43
N LEU A 184 8.98 -22.18 0.44
CA LEU A 184 8.57 -20.77 0.34
C LEU A 184 7.14 -20.60 -0.22
N ARG A 185 6.29 -21.60 -0.01
CA ARG A 185 4.88 -21.52 -0.43
C ARG A 185 4.12 -20.62 0.54
N LEU A 186 3.20 -19.82 -0.02
CA LEU A 186 2.37 -18.91 0.76
C LEU A 186 1.65 -19.62 1.90
N ASP A 187 1.03 -20.78 1.68
CA ASP A 187 0.35 -21.52 2.74
C ASP A 187 1.26 -22.04 3.87
N VAL A 188 2.53 -22.32 3.55
CA VAL A 188 3.52 -22.81 4.52
C VAL A 188 4.08 -21.65 5.35
N VAL A 189 4.47 -20.57 4.69
CA VAL A 189 5.04 -19.39 5.34
C VAL A 189 3.97 -18.66 6.15
N LEU A 190 2.76 -18.51 5.60
CA LEU A 190 1.65 -17.86 6.30
C LEU A 190 1.30 -18.59 7.60
N LYS A 191 1.23 -19.92 7.58
CA LYS A 191 1.02 -20.76 8.77
C LYS A 191 2.03 -20.43 9.87
N GLU A 192 3.31 -20.30 9.50
CA GLU A 192 4.39 -19.98 10.43
C GLU A 192 4.20 -18.58 11.02
N MET A 193 3.97 -17.58 10.17
CA MET A 193 3.77 -16.18 10.60
C MET A 193 2.58 -16.03 11.54
N VAL A 194 1.39 -16.54 11.16
CA VAL A 194 0.17 -16.39 11.97
C VAL A 194 0.06 -17.36 13.15
N ARG A 195 0.99 -18.33 13.25
CA ARG A 195 1.00 -19.40 14.27
C ARG A 195 -0.34 -20.15 14.37
N LYS A 196 -0.93 -20.48 13.22
CA LYS A 196 -2.18 -21.26 13.10
C LYS A 196 -1.95 -22.54 12.31
N SER A 197 -2.99 -23.36 12.15
CA SER A 197 -2.90 -24.58 11.34
C SER A 197 -2.75 -24.22 9.84
N ARG A 198 -2.20 -25.15 9.05
CA ARG A 198 -2.12 -24.98 7.59
C ARG A 198 -3.51 -24.85 6.95
N GLY A 199 -4.53 -25.47 7.56
CA GLY A 199 -5.92 -25.34 7.11
C GLY A 199 -6.42 -23.90 7.22
N ILE A 200 -6.16 -23.23 8.36
CA ILE A 200 -6.52 -21.82 8.56
C ILE A 200 -5.77 -20.91 7.58
N ALA A 201 -4.48 -21.16 7.35
CA ALA A 201 -3.70 -20.41 6.36
C ALA A 201 -4.31 -20.51 4.95
N LYS A 202 -4.67 -21.72 4.51
CA LYS A 202 -5.35 -21.93 3.22
C LYS A 202 -6.69 -21.23 3.14
N GLU A 203 -7.49 -21.29 4.20
CA GLU A 203 -8.80 -20.62 4.25
C GLU A 203 -8.68 -19.11 4.11
N LEU A 204 -7.67 -18.48 4.73
CA LEU A 204 -7.40 -17.05 4.57
C LEU A 204 -7.08 -16.69 3.11
N ILE A 205 -6.22 -17.49 2.45
CA ILE A 205 -5.85 -17.27 1.05
C ILE A 205 -7.07 -17.42 0.13
N GLN A 206 -7.80 -18.53 0.25
CA GLN A 206 -8.98 -18.82 -0.58
C GLN A 206 -10.12 -17.81 -0.39
N ARG A 207 -10.24 -17.20 0.79
CA ARG A 207 -11.19 -16.12 1.06
C ARG A 207 -10.69 -14.74 0.65
N LYS A 208 -9.62 -14.65 -0.14
CA LYS A 208 -9.03 -13.39 -0.63
C LYS A 208 -8.60 -12.45 0.50
N ARG A 209 -8.23 -13.01 1.66
CA ARG A 209 -7.84 -12.28 2.88
C ARG A 209 -6.33 -12.08 3.00
N VAL A 210 -5.57 -12.50 1.99
CA VAL A 210 -4.12 -12.40 1.94
C VAL A 210 -3.74 -11.70 0.65
N LYS A 211 -2.89 -10.68 0.77
CA LYS A 211 -2.26 -10.02 -0.35
C LYS A 211 -0.76 -10.19 -0.28
N VAL A 212 -0.11 -10.40 -1.41
CA VAL A 212 1.35 -10.34 -1.57
C VAL A 212 1.64 -9.16 -2.47
N ASN A 213 2.50 -8.24 -2.01
CA ASN A 213 2.84 -7.02 -2.73
C ASN A 213 1.61 -6.27 -3.24
N HIS A 214 0.62 -6.09 -2.35
CA HIS A 214 -0.67 -5.42 -2.60
C HIS A 214 -1.65 -6.13 -3.53
N THR A 215 -1.26 -7.25 -4.15
CA THR A 215 -2.11 -8.08 -5.01
C THR A 215 -2.75 -9.22 -4.24
N VAL A 216 -4.05 -9.46 -4.47
CA VAL A 216 -4.79 -10.58 -3.87
C VAL A 216 -4.28 -11.88 -4.48
N ILE A 217 -3.84 -12.82 -3.63
CA ILE A 217 -3.37 -14.12 -4.08
C ILE A 217 -4.39 -15.19 -3.67
N GLU A 218 -4.83 -15.99 -4.63
CA GLU A 218 -5.78 -17.09 -4.42
C GLU A 218 -5.09 -18.46 -4.47
N ALA A 219 -3.92 -18.56 -5.13
CA ALA A 219 -3.11 -19.75 -5.20
C ALA A 219 -2.41 -20.03 -3.85
N VAL A 220 -2.78 -21.13 -3.19
CA VAL A 220 -2.21 -21.51 -1.88
C VAL A 220 -0.73 -21.87 -1.96
N ASP A 221 -0.27 -22.33 -3.11
CA ASP A 221 1.09 -22.73 -3.43
C ASP A 221 1.91 -21.65 -4.11
N TYR A 222 1.41 -20.41 -4.14
CA TYR A 222 2.13 -19.23 -4.60
C TYR A 222 3.52 -19.17 -3.96
N GLN A 223 4.55 -18.95 -4.79
CA GLN A 223 5.93 -18.87 -4.33
C GLN A 223 6.23 -17.46 -3.82
N LEU A 224 6.71 -17.39 -2.58
CA LEU A 224 7.17 -16.16 -1.96
C LEU A 224 8.67 -15.98 -2.19
N GLU A 225 9.06 -14.73 -2.35
CA GLU A 225 10.45 -14.32 -2.55
C GLU A 225 10.92 -13.41 -1.40
N GLN A 226 12.24 -13.21 -1.32
CA GLN A 226 12.81 -12.27 -0.39
C GLN A 226 12.32 -10.85 -0.73
N GLY A 227 11.91 -10.08 0.28
CA GLY A 227 11.37 -8.74 0.13
C GLY A 227 9.84 -8.68 0.06
N ASP A 228 9.17 -9.82 -0.22
CA ASP A 228 7.71 -9.87 -0.36
C ASP A 228 7.00 -9.36 0.91
N LEU A 229 6.05 -8.45 0.71
CA LEU A 229 5.20 -7.89 1.74
C LEU A 229 3.83 -8.59 1.72
N LEU A 230 3.51 -9.27 2.82
CA LEU A 230 2.23 -9.93 3.03
C LEU A 230 1.31 -9.02 3.84
N SER A 231 0.11 -8.74 3.33
CA SER A 231 -0.98 -8.15 4.12
C SER A 231 -2.01 -9.21 4.44
N ILE A 232 -2.19 -9.51 5.73
CA ILE A 232 -3.01 -10.61 6.23
C ILE A 232 -4.17 -10.03 7.03
N GLN A 233 -5.37 -10.05 6.45
CA GLN A 233 -6.54 -9.41 7.06
C GLN A 233 -6.86 -10.04 8.43
N GLY A 234 -6.92 -9.21 9.46
CA GLY A 234 -7.20 -9.64 10.84
C GLY A 234 -5.95 -9.99 11.65
N PHE A 235 -4.75 -9.98 11.05
CA PHE A 235 -3.49 -10.16 11.75
C PHE A 235 -2.61 -8.91 11.63
N GLY A 236 -2.33 -8.46 10.40
CA GLY A 236 -1.46 -7.32 10.15
C GLY A 236 -0.60 -7.52 8.91
N ARG A 237 0.58 -6.90 8.89
CA ARG A 237 1.55 -7.05 7.79
C ARG A 237 2.73 -7.91 8.20
N ALA A 238 3.31 -8.62 7.24
CA ALA A 238 4.55 -9.35 7.41
C ALA A 238 5.45 -9.13 6.21
N ARG A 239 6.77 -9.13 6.38
CA ARG A 239 7.73 -9.01 5.28
C ARG A 239 8.79 -10.08 5.40
N ILE A 240 9.08 -10.81 4.33
CA ILE A 240 10.23 -11.71 4.30
C ILE A 240 11.48 -10.86 4.09
N THR A 241 12.35 -10.79 5.09
CA THR A 241 13.55 -9.94 5.03
C THR A 241 14.77 -10.70 4.54
N ALA A 242 14.85 -12.00 4.81
CA ALA A 242 15.92 -12.85 4.31
C ALA A 242 15.45 -14.29 4.07
N ILE A 243 15.98 -14.90 3.01
CA ILE A 243 15.88 -16.33 2.76
C ILE A 243 17.30 -16.89 2.84
N GLY A 244 17.54 -17.78 3.79
CA GLY A 244 18.85 -18.38 4.04
C GLY A 244 18.94 -19.82 3.57
N ASP A 245 20.04 -20.46 3.96
CA ASP A 245 20.34 -21.83 3.59
C ASP A 245 19.36 -22.85 4.15
N ARG A 246 19.40 -24.04 3.54
CA ARG A 246 18.71 -25.22 4.03
C ARG A 246 19.40 -25.79 5.27
N THR A 247 18.60 -26.21 6.23
CA THR A 247 19.04 -26.95 7.41
C THR A 247 19.40 -28.39 7.04
N LYS A 248 20.07 -29.11 7.96
CA LYS A 248 20.37 -30.54 7.82
C LYS A 248 19.13 -31.44 7.62
N LYS A 249 17.93 -30.95 7.97
CA LYS A 249 16.64 -31.63 7.77
C LYS A 249 15.88 -31.10 6.54
N ASP A 250 16.59 -30.46 5.61
CA ASP A 250 16.09 -29.91 4.35
C ASP A 250 14.98 -28.85 4.49
N LYS A 251 14.91 -28.16 5.63
CA LYS A 251 14.06 -26.96 5.80
C LYS A 251 14.82 -25.69 5.45
N LEU A 252 14.19 -24.75 4.77
CA LEU A 252 14.72 -23.41 4.51
C LEU A 252 14.68 -22.54 5.75
N ARG A 253 15.75 -21.79 6.01
CA ARG A 253 15.78 -20.73 7.02
C ARG A 253 15.20 -19.46 6.42
N ILE A 254 14.32 -18.79 7.16
CA ILE A 254 13.78 -17.50 6.77
C ILE A 254 13.86 -16.54 7.95
N THR A 255 14.10 -15.27 7.66
CA THR A 255 13.89 -14.17 8.59
C THR A 255 12.73 -13.34 8.06
N TYR A 256 11.79 -13.02 8.92
CA TYR A 256 10.67 -12.16 8.58
C TYR A 256 10.38 -11.16 9.67
N GLN A 257 9.76 -10.05 9.28
CA GLN A 257 9.28 -9.02 10.17
C GLN A 257 7.75 -9.04 10.20
N THR A 258 7.14 -8.82 11.35
CA THR A 258 5.69 -8.66 11.49
C THR A 258 5.33 -7.34 12.14
N LEU A 259 4.30 -6.70 11.59
CA LEU A 259 3.54 -5.62 12.18
C LEU A 259 2.14 -6.16 12.45
N PHE A 260 2.05 -7.07 13.42
CA PHE A 260 0.77 -7.65 13.85
C PHE A 260 0.19 -6.83 15.00
N LYS A 261 -1.14 -6.82 15.08
CA LYS A 261 -1.90 -6.17 16.15
C LYS A 261 -2.13 -7.09 17.33
#